data_AF-A0A4Y2LJL2-F1
#
_entry.id   AF-A0A4Y2LJL2-F1
#
_cell.length_a   1.000
_cell.length_b   1.000
_cell.length_c   1.000
_cell.angle_alpha   90.00
_cell.angle_beta   90.00
_cell.angle_gamma   90.00
#
_symmetry.space_group_name_H-M   'P 1'
#
loop_
_entity.id
_entity.type
_entity.pdbx_description
1 polymer ?
#
loop_
_entity_poly.entity_id
_entity_poly.type
_entity_poly.pdbx_seq_one_letter_code
_entity_poly.pdbx_strand_id
1 'polypeptide(L)'
;MGAVFTSEIVSDANAIDPTGVQYTEEKRDSETAHSIASNEKEECEKQGKWSELPSIPLETIYSFLRREDQVNMSLVCHSWSEGYGLPSVWKTFRFDLTESQLSMDSCPEIEVVKKYSNMFRHVEIKGCQTRNNGLMKNFCRYVTEFLQILTKNTQLIAVQFRDFSYCFRHINTPTYNYICRAIANFLASQHHFKSVEFAICPFEYQDSIDLLRIIIENGRASLEHLKLHGFLRYENKDIEHYSNTAQKLPMLTDLNSLKTLATDYSFIFENMVARQSTAIQTVKNCKALILSKLKLYCYSFYTEIEAFRGLPSTDWRFMKTLYPHLQIQLFLITYSVARREFGCLFCQRCLFCVWNTQMLVLTREEKLLYYLTIFLLARPTNILFI
;
A
#
# COMPACT_ATOMS: atom_id res chain seq x y z
N MET A 1 48.50 -29.24 33.56
CA MET A 1 47.39 -29.10 34.53
C MET A 1 46.12 -29.30 33.72
N GLY A 2 45.54 -30.51 33.57
CA GLY A 2 45.09 -31.47 34.58
C GLY A 2 43.69 -31.04 35.05
N ALA A 3 42.56 -31.75 34.87
CA ALA A 3 42.25 -33.17 34.67
C ALA A 3 41.03 -33.29 33.69
N VAL A 4 40.89 -34.27 32.77
CA VAL A 4 40.62 -35.73 32.92
C VAL A 4 39.37 -36.05 33.75
N PHE A 5 38.34 -36.60 33.11
CA PHE A 5 37.74 -37.91 33.48
C PHE A 5 36.95 -38.52 32.32
N THR A 6 37.38 -39.72 31.94
CA THR A 6 36.71 -40.72 31.11
C THR A 6 36.11 -41.81 32.00
N SER A 7 34.98 -42.38 31.59
CA SER A 7 34.56 -43.81 31.77
C SER A 7 33.21 -43.95 31.03
N GLU A 8 33.04 -44.69 29.92
CA GLU A 8 33.02 -46.16 29.75
C GLU A 8 32.33 -46.91 30.92
N ILE A 9 31.44 -47.90 30.80
CA ILE A 9 30.68 -48.67 29.79
C ILE A 9 29.54 -49.32 30.62
N VAL A 10 28.45 -49.79 30.00
CA VAL A 10 27.85 -51.14 30.20
C VAL A 10 26.36 -51.14 29.82
N SER A 11 26.07 -52.11 28.97
CA SER A 11 24.85 -52.52 28.28
C SER A 11 23.80 -53.20 29.18
N ASP A 12 22.56 -53.23 28.69
CA ASP A 12 21.68 -54.43 28.52
C ASP A 12 20.30 -53.91 28.05
N ALA A 13 19.72 -54.23 26.89
CA ALA A 13 19.45 -55.50 26.21
C ALA A 13 18.42 -56.41 26.92
N ASN A 14 17.24 -56.48 26.29
CA ASN A 14 16.30 -57.62 26.17
C ASN A 14 15.01 -57.68 27.00
N ALA A 15 13.93 -57.93 26.22
CA ALA A 15 12.72 -58.76 26.44
C ALA A 15 11.41 -57.95 26.28
N ILE A 16 10.55 -58.06 25.25
CA ILE A 16 9.81 -59.22 24.66
C ILE A 16 8.99 -59.93 25.76
N ASP A 17 7.66 -60.15 25.76
CA ASP A 17 6.49 -59.85 24.90
C ASP A 17 5.22 -60.29 25.74
N PRO A 18 4.06 -60.77 25.21
CA PRO A 18 2.75 -60.14 25.39
C PRO A 18 1.71 -60.98 26.16
N THR A 19 0.65 -60.37 26.68
CA THR A 19 -0.62 -61.05 27.06
C THR A 19 -1.67 -59.97 27.40
N GLY A 20 -2.95 -60.02 27.06
CA GLY A 20 -3.75 -61.02 26.38
C GLY A 20 -5.11 -60.40 26.06
N VAL A 21 -5.70 -60.92 25.00
CA VAL A 21 -7.03 -60.60 24.50
C VAL A 21 -8.09 -61.18 25.44
N GLN A 22 -9.09 -60.39 25.84
CA GLN A 22 -10.40 -60.92 26.25
C GLN A 22 -11.52 -60.15 25.54
N TYR A 23 -12.19 -60.89 24.66
CA TYR A 23 -13.42 -60.53 23.99
C TYR A 23 -14.58 -60.51 24.99
N THR A 24 -15.36 -59.44 24.99
CA THR A 24 -16.72 -59.43 25.53
C THR A 24 -17.69 -59.51 24.36
N GLU A 25 -18.41 -60.63 24.27
CA GLU A 25 -19.52 -60.82 23.34
C GLU A 25 -20.72 -59.98 23.81
N GLU A 26 -20.98 -58.84 23.16
CA GLU A 26 -22.31 -58.23 23.18
C GLU A 26 -23.12 -58.77 22.00
N LYS A 27 -24.07 -59.67 22.29
CA LYS A 27 -25.18 -59.98 21.40
C LYS A 27 -25.97 -58.70 21.14
N ARG A 28 -25.91 -58.18 19.91
CA ARG A 28 -26.86 -57.20 19.40
C ARG A 28 -27.81 -57.90 18.44
N ASP A 29 -29.08 -57.88 18.80
CA ASP A 29 -30.19 -58.40 18.01
C ASP A 29 -30.19 -57.79 16.60
N SER A 30 -29.91 -58.64 15.62
CA SER A 30 -29.86 -58.33 14.21
C SER A 30 -31.25 -58.43 13.60
N GLU A 31 -32.19 -57.58 14.00
CA GLU A 31 -33.53 -57.61 13.38
C GLU A 31 -34.28 -56.27 13.49
N THR A 32 -33.61 -55.14 13.30
CA THR A 32 -34.31 -53.85 13.03
C THR A 32 -33.49 -52.79 12.28
N ALA A 33 -32.37 -53.16 11.65
CA ALA A 33 -31.46 -52.20 10.99
C ALA A 33 -31.63 -52.11 9.45
N HIS A 34 -32.62 -52.78 8.86
CA HIS A 34 -32.78 -52.86 7.39
C HIS A 34 -33.83 -51.91 6.78
N SER A 35 -34.49 -51.06 7.58
CA SER A 35 -35.54 -50.16 7.10
C SER A 35 -35.23 -48.66 7.26
N ILE A 36 -34.11 -48.29 7.89
CA ILE A 36 -33.68 -46.87 8.00
C ILE A 36 -32.65 -46.52 6.91
N ALA A 37 -31.83 -47.48 6.47
CA ALA A 37 -30.76 -47.25 5.49
C ALA A 37 -31.25 -46.94 4.05
N SER A 38 -32.52 -47.16 3.74
CA SER A 38 -33.08 -46.94 2.40
C SER A 38 -33.62 -45.53 2.17
N ASN A 39 -34.00 -44.79 3.23
CA ASN A 39 -34.57 -43.44 3.08
C ASN A 39 -33.50 -42.33 3.14
N GLU A 40 -32.37 -42.56 3.82
CA GLU A 40 -31.28 -41.56 3.89
C GLU A 40 -30.53 -41.40 2.55
N LYS A 41 -30.54 -42.44 1.72
CA LYS A 41 -29.86 -42.42 0.41
C LYS A 41 -30.57 -41.54 -0.62
N GLU A 42 -31.90 -41.45 -0.55
CA GLU A 42 -32.73 -40.63 -1.44
C GLU A 42 -32.80 -39.14 -1.03
N GLU A 43 -32.67 -38.82 0.26
CA GLU A 43 -32.61 -37.43 0.73
C GLU A 43 -31.25 -36.76 0.47
N CYS A 44 -30.16 -37.54 0.44
CA CYS A 44 -28.82 -37.03 0.16
C CYS A 44 -28.64 -36.63 -1.32
N GLU A 45 -29.30 -37.32 -2.27
CA GLU A 45 -29.25 -36.95 -3.70
C GLU A 45 -29.99 -35.65 -4.03
N LYS A 46 -30.86 -35.17 -3.15
CA LYS A 46 -31.50 -33.85 -3.26
C LYS A 46 -30.63 -32.71 -2.69
N GLN A 47 -29.51 -33.02 -2.04
CA GLN A 47 -28.53 -32.00 -1.65
C GLN A 47 -27.74 -31.58 -2.90
N GLY A 48 -27.84 -30.30 -3.27
CA GLY A 48 -27.15 -29.76 -4.42
C GLY A 48 -25.66 -30.11 -4.41
N LYS A 49 -25.15 -30.63 -5.54
CA LYS A 49 -23.76 -31.06 -5.66
C LYS A 49 -22.82 -29.86 -5.71
N TRP A 50 -22.31 -29.46 -4.55
CA TRP A 50 -21.34 -28.35 -4.41
C TRP A 50 -20.06 -28.54 -5.23
N SER A 51 -19.71 -29.79 -5.57
CA SER A 51 -18.58 -30.12 -6.45
C SER A 51 -18.82 -29.79 -7.92
N GLU A 52 -20.07 -29.52 -8.32
CA GLU A 52 -20.48 -29.23 -9.71
C GLU A 52 -20.96 -27.77 -9.85
N LEU A 53 -20.60 -26.90 -8.89
CA LEU A 53 -21.00 -25.50 -8.89
C LEU A 53 -20.45 -24.80 -10.14
N PRO A 54 -21.26 -24.00 -10.88
CA PRO A 54 -20.75 -23.22 -12.00
C PRO A 54 -19.67 -22.22 -11.58
N SER A 55 -18.86 -21.76 -12.54
CA SER A 55 -17.77 -20.82 -12.27
C SER A 55 -18.24 -19.51 -11.64
N ILE A 56 -19.36 -18.93 -12.09
CA ILE A 56 -19.82 -17.62 -11.62
C ILE A 56 -20.09 -17.60 -10.10
N PRO A 57 -20.88 -18.55 -9.53
CA PRO A 57 -21.00 -18.66 -8.07
C PRO A 57 -19.67 -18.94 -7.36
N LEU A 58 -18.79 -19.79 -7.93
CA LEU A 58 -17.47 -20.06 -7.33
C LEU A 58 -16.61 -18.80 -7.25
N GLU A 59 -16.54 -18.01 -8.31
CA GLU A 59 -15.84 -16.72 -8.33
C GLU A 59 -16.37 -15.77 -7.24
N THR A 60 -17.69 -15.74 -7.09
CA THR A 60 -18.37 -14.94 -6.07
C THR A 60 -17.96 -15.40 -4.67
N ILE A 61 -17.96 -16.70 -4.41
CA ILE A 61 -17.53 -17.28 -3.12
C ILE A 61 -16.05 -16.94 -2.85
N TYR A 62 -15.15 -17.16 -3.81
CA TYR A 62 -13.73 -16.82 -3.69
C TYR A 62 -13.53 -15.33 -3.35
N SER A 63 -14.34 -14.44 -3.89
CA SER A 63 -14.23 -12.99 -3.64
C SER A 63 -14.47 -12.57 -2.18
N PHE A 64 -15.16 -13.40 -1.38
CA PHE A 64 -15.42 -13.13 0.04
C PHE A 64 -14.34 -13.66 0.99
N LEU A 65 -13.34 -14.37 0.47
CA LEU A 65 -12.40 -15.15 1.27
C LEU A 65 -11.00 -14.56 1.29
N ARG A 66 -10.26 -14.84 2.36
CA ARG A 66 -8.83 -14.52 2.45
C ARG A 66 -8.00 -15.54 1.67
N ARG A 67 -6.79 -15.18 1.25
CA ARG A 67 -5.95 -16.01 0.38
C ARG A 67 -5.69 -17.40 0.96
N GLU A 68 -5.51 -17.50 2.27
CA GLU A 68 -5.31 -18.77 2.97
C GLU A 68 -6.53 -19.70 2.82
N ASP A 69 -7.72 -19.14 2.99
CA ASP A 69 -8.98 -19.89 2.83
C ASP A 69 -9.23 -20.27 1.38
N GLN A 70 -8.90 -19.39 0.42
CA GLN A 70 -9.01 -19.69 -0.99
C GLN A 70 -8.12 -20.86 -1.41
N VAL A 71 -6.89 -20.93 -0.89
CA VAL A 71 -5.98 -22.06 -1.11
C VAL A 71 -6.59 -23.34 -0.56
N ASN A 72 -7.03 -23.35 0.70
CA ASN A 72 -7.64 -24.53 1.31
C ASN A 72 -8.87 -25.02 0.52
N MET A 73 -9.70 -24.08 0.07
CA MET A 73 -10.87 -24.39 -0.75
C MET A 73 -10.51 -24.96 -2.11
N SER A 74 -9.42 -24.49 -2.73
CA SER A 74 -8.96 -25.04 -4.02
C SER A 74 -8.55 -26.51 -3.93
N LEU A 75 -8.26 -27.02 -2.73
CA LEU A 75 -7.86 -28.41 -2.49
C LEU A 75 -9.04 -29.38 -2.29
N VAL A 76 -10.27 -28.87 -2.21
CA VAL A 76 -11.46 -29.69 -1.91
C VAL A 76 -11.79 -30.64 -3.07
N CYS A 77 -11.87 -30.13 -4.30
CA CYS A 77 -12.09 -30.93 -5.49
C CYS A 77 -11.64 -30.20 -6.76
N HIS A 78 -11.65 -30.91 -7.91
CA HIS A 78 -11.19 -30.39 -9.19
C HIS A 78 -11.91 -29.08 -9.60
N SER A 79 -13.24 -29.04 -9.51
CA SER A 79 -14.02 -27.85 -9.89
C SER A 79 -13.64 -26.62 -9.07
N TRP A 80 -13.36 -26.80 -7.77
CA TRP A 80 -12.93 -25.71 -6.89
C TRP A 80 -11.48 -25.29 -7.22
N SER A 81 -10.60 -26.25 -7.51
CA SER A 81 -9.24 -25.96 -8.01
C SER A 81 -9.25 -25.16 -9.31
N GLU A 82 -10.14 -25.49 -10.26
CA GLU A 82 -10.29 -24.73 -11.50
C GLU A 82 -10.85 -23.33 -11.23
N GLY A 83 -11.85 -23.23 -10.36
CA GLY A 83 -12.43 -21.96 -9.90
C GLY A 83 -11.38 -21.02 -9.30
N TYR A 84 -10.45 -21.56 -8.51
CA TYR A 84 -9.33 -20.80 -7.95
C TYR A 84 -8.42 -20.20 -9.03
N GLY A 85 -8.30 -20.83 -10.19
CA GLY A 85 -7.49 -20.35 -11.31
C GLY A 85 -8.14 -19.23 -12.14
N LEU A 86 -9.36 -18.81 -11.81
CA LEU A 86 -10.11 -17.85 -12.63
C LEU A 86 -9.56 -16.41 -12.51
N PRO A 87 -9.55 -15.62 -13.61
CA PRO A 87 -9.00 -14.27 -13.60
C PRO A 87 -9.63 -13.31 -12.58
N SER A 88 -10.91 -13.46 -12.28
CA SER A 88 -11.61 -12.63 -11.29
C SER A 88 -11.07 -12.84 -9.87
N VAL A 89 -10.67 -14.07 -9.52
CA VAL A 89 -10.04 -14.43 -8.24
C VAL A 89 -8.66 -13.80 -8.09
N TRP A 90 -7.94 -13.62 -9.19
CA TRP A 90 -6.58 -13.05 -9.22
C TRP A 90 -6.52 -11.56 -9.55
N LYS A 91 -7.66 -10.92 -9.83
CA LYS A 91 -7.71 -9.50 -10.20
C LYS A 91 -7.01 -8.58 -9.21
N THR A 92 -7.09 -8.88 -7.91
CA THR A 92 -6.45 -8.12 -6.83
C THR A 92 -5.44 -8.99 -6.11
N PHE A 93 -4.20 -8.53 -5.99
CA PHE A 93 -3.13 -9.26 -5.32
C PHE A 93 -2.44 -8.39 -4.28
N ARG A 94 -2.11 -8.97 -3.12
CA ARG A 94 -1.36 -8.32 -2.06
C ARG A 94 -0.06 -9.09 -1.81
N PHE A 95 1.06 -8.43 -2.03
CA PHE A 95 2.39 -8.91 -1.71
C PHE A 95 2.76 -8.41 -0.31
N ASP A 96 2.51 -9.25 0.69
CA ASP A 96 2.82 -9.01 2.11
C ASP A 96 3.47 -10.27 2.67
N LEU A 97 4.81 -10.25 2.78
CA LEU A 97 5.58 -11.41 3.22
C LEU A 97 5.78 -11.38 4.73
N THR A 98 5.39 -12.48 5.38
CA THR A 98 5.66 -12.78 6.78
C THR A 98 7.13 -13.20 6.98
N GLU A 99 7.60 -13.16 8.22
CA GLU A 99 8.97 -13.60 8.52
C GLU A 99 9.21 -15.08 8.21
N SER A 100 8.19 -15.94 8.37
CA SER A 100 8.28 -17.35 7.99
C SER A 100 8.46 -17.50 6.48
N GLN A 101 7.71 -16.75 5.66
CA GLN A 101 7.90 -16.74 4.20
C GLN A 101 9.28 -16.24 3.77
N LEU A 102 9.81 -15.22 4.46
CA LEU A 102 11.15 -14.69 4.20
C LEU A 102 12.27 -15.64 4.63
N SER A 103 11.98 -16.57 5.53
CA SER A 103 12.96 -17.56 6.03
C SER A 103 13.11 -18.78 5.12
N MET A 104 12.14 -19.01 4.21
CA MET A 104 12.19 -20.12 3.27
C MET A 104 13.19 -19.87 2.13
N ASP A 105 13.77 -20.94 1.58
CA ASP A 105 14.68 -20.83 0.43
C ASP A 105 13.94 -20.34 -0.82
N SER A 106 12.70 -20.81 -1.03
CA SER A 106 11.77 -20.36 -2.06
C SER A 106 10.54 -19.70 -1.43
N CYS A 107 10.05 -18.63 -2.05
CA CYS A 107 8.87 -17.90 -1.59
C CYS A 107 7.65 -18.39 -2.40
N PRO A 108 6.66 -19.06 -1.77
CA PRO A 108 5.47 -19.58 -2.47
C PRO A 108 4.70 -18.49 -3.23
N GLU A 109 4.70 -17.27 -2.71
CA GLU A 109 4.04 -16.12 -3.33
C GLU A 109 4.66 -15.80 -4.69
N ILE A 110 5.98 -16.01 -4.87
CA ILE A 110 6.64 -15.81 -6.16
C ILE A 110 6.16 -16.84 -7.19
N GLU A 111 5.93 -18.09 -6.79
CA GLU A 111 5.40 -19.12 -7.70
C GLU A 111 3.96 -18.82 -8.13
N VAL A 112 3.14 -18.34 -7.20
CA VAL A 112 1.80 -17.83 -7.51
C VAL A 112 1.86 -16.67 -8.51
N VAL A 113 2.80 -15.74 -8.33
CA VAL A 113 2.95 -14.57 -9.19
C VAL A 113 3.44 -14.97 -10.58
N LYS A 114 4.38 -15.93 -10.69
CA LYS A 114 4.79 -16.49 -11.98
C LYS A 114 3.61 -17.07 -12.75
N LYS A 115 2.67 -17.73 -12.05
CA LYS A 115 1.51 -18.39 -12.66
C LYS A 115 0.38 -17.43 -13.03
N TYR A 116 0.07 -16.44 -12.18
CA TYR A 116 -1.17 -15.66 -12.30
C TYR A 116 -0.98 -14.16 -12.53
N SER A 117 0.26 -13.65 -12.61
CA SER A 117 0.53 -12.21 -12.72
C SER A 117 -0.20 -11.50 -13.86
N ASN A 118 -0.36 -12.15 -15.02
CA ASN A 118 -1.07 -11.59 -16.17
C ASN A 118 -2.56 -11.27 -15.90
N MET A 119 -3.15 -11.88 -14.87
CA MET A 119 -4.53 -11.64 -14.44
C MET A 119 -4.65 -10.46 -13.48
N PHE A 120 -3.54 -9.98 -12.90
CA PHE A 120 -3.57 -8.92 -11.91
C PHE A 120 -4.01 -7.59 -12.54
N ARG A 121 -4.82 -6.84 -11.82
CA ARG A 121 -5.26 -5.47 -12.17
C ARG A 121 -5.05 -4.48 -11.03
N HIS A 122 -5.02 -4.96 -9.79
CA HIS A 122 -4.75 -4.17 -8.61
C HIS A 122 -3.71 -4.88 -7.76
N VAL A 123 -2.60 -4.20 -7.45
CA VAL A 123 -1.52 -4.77 -6.64
C VAL A 123 -1.22 -3.87 -5.46
N GLU A 124 -1.16 -4.47 -4.26
CA GLU A 124 -0.60 -3.84 -3.06
C GLU A 124 0.72 -4.52 -2.72
N ILE A 125 1.78 -3.74 -2.48
CA ILE A 125 3.12 -4.20 -2.10
C ILE A 125 3.45 -3.56 -0.77
N LYS A 126 3.66 -4.38 0.25
CA LYS A 126 3.97 -3.92 1.60
C LYS A 126 5.44 -4.15 1.92
N GLY A 127 6.08 -3.12 2.47
CA GLY A 127 7.45 -3.15 2.95
C GLY A 127 7.62 -4.08 4.16
N CYS A 128 8.77 -4.74 4.22
CA CYS A 128 9.13 -5.57 5.37
C CYS A 128 9.52 -4.70 6.59
N GLN A 129 9.07 -5.12 7.78
CA GLN A 129 9.33 -4.44 9.05
C GLN A 129 10.28 -5.25 9.97
N THR A 130 10.96 -6.27 9.45
CA THR A 130 11.84 -7.14 10.24
C THR A 130 13.17 -6.46 10.59
N ARG A 131 13.64 -6.65 11.83
CA ARG A 131 14.98 -6.23 12.28
C ARG A 131 16.10 -7.16 11.82
N ASN A 132 15.75 -8.33 11.28
CA ASN A 132 16.73 -9.31 10.87
C ASN A 132 17.28 -8.98 9.48
N ASN A 133 18.57 -8.64 9.40
CA ASN A 133 19.25 -8.28 8.16
C ASN A 133 19.18 -9.38 7.08
N GLY A 134 19.18 -10.66 7.47
CA GLY A 134 19.03 -11.79 6.56
C GLY A 134 17.64 -11.84 5.93
N LEU A 135 16.59 -11.70 6.74
CA LEU A 135 15.20 -11.64 6.26
C LEU A 135 14.96 -10.39 5.40
N MET A 136 15.55 -9.25 5.77
CA MET A 136 15.50 -8.02 4.97
C MET A 136 16.12 -8.23 3.59
N LYS A 137 17.29 -8.87 3.52
CA LYS A 137 17.94 -9.21 2.24
C LYS A 137 17.07 -10.12 1.39
N ASN A 138 16.42 -11.12 1.98
CA ASN A 138 15.48 -11.99 1.29
C ASN A 138 14.27 -11.21 0.78
N PHE A 139 13.72 -10.28 1.57
CA PHE A 139 12.64 -9.40 1.14
C PHE A 139 13.04 -8.56 -0.07
N CYS A 140 14.22 -7.92 -0.03
CA CYS A 140 14.75 -7.13 -1.14
C CYS A 140 14.89 -7.96 -2.43
N ARG A 141 15.33 -9.22 -2.31
CA ARG A 141 15.40 -10.16 -3.43
C ARG A 141 14.01 -10.44 -4.00
N TYR A 142 13.06 -10.84 -3.15
CA TYR A 142 11.73 -11.24 -3.60
C TYR A 142 10.91 -10.07 -4.14
N VAL A 143 10.96 -8.88 -3.53
CA VAL A 143 10.25 -7.71 -4.07
C VAL A 143 10.79 -7.31 -5.43
N THR A 144 12.09 -7.46 -5.66
CA THR A 144 12.68 -7.17 -6.97
C THR A 144 12.27 -8.22 -8.01
N GLU A 145 12.32 -9.51 -7.66
CA GLU A 145 11.84 -10.58 -8.53
C GLU A 145 10.35 -10.40 -8.88
N PHE A 146 9.52 -10.07 -7.89
CA PHE A 146 8.11 -9.76 -8.06
C PHE A 146 7.90 -8.61 -9.06
N LEU A 147 8.58 -7.47 -8.86
CA LEU A 147 8.49 -6.33 -9.77
C LEU A 147 8.95 -6.69 -11.19
N GLN A 148 10.01 -7.49 -11.35
CA GLN A 148 10.49 -7.94 -12.65
C GLN A 148 9.47 -8.84 -13.38
N ILE A 149 8.78 -9.72 -12.66
CA ILE A 149 7.71 -10.54 -13.24
C ILE A 149 6.55 -9.64 -13.71
N LEU A 150 6.12 -8.72 -12.85
CA LEU A 150 5.04 -7.78 -13.21
C LEU A 150 5.41 -6.91 -14.41
N THR A 151 6.65 -6.42 -14.47
CA THR A 151 7.17 -5.60 -15.57
C THR A 151 6.95 -6.30 -16.92
N LYS A 152 7.19 -7.62 -16.98
CA LYS A 152 7.14 -8.41 -18.22
C LYS A 152 5.74 -8.84 -18.63
N ASN A 153 4.89 -9.18 -17.65
CA ASN A 153 3.69 -9.98 -17.91
C ASN A 153 2.37 -9.26 -17.60
N THR A 154 2.43 -8.04 -17.05
CA THR A 154 1.27 -7.44 -16.39
C THR A 154 1.04 -5.99 -16.81
N GLN A 155 -0.23 -5.63 -17.00
CA GLN A 155 -0.70 -4.25 -17.12
C GLN A 155 -1.73 -4.00 -16.03
N LEU A 156 -1.37 -3.26 -14.98
CA LEU A 156 -2.31 -2.97 -13.90
C LEU A 156 -3.11 -1.71 -14.17
N ILE A 157 -4.20 -1.59 -13.41
CA ILE A 157 -5.02 -0.40 -13.29
C ILE A 157 -4.58 0.39 -12.05
N ALA A 158 -4.23 -0.30 -10.96
CA ALA A 158 -3.80 0.33 -9.73
C ALA A 158 -2.61 -0.38 -9.09
N VAL A 159 -1.68 0.40 -8.54
CA VAL A 159 -0.62 -0.10 -7.67
C VAL A 159 -0.49 0.73 -6.41
N GLN A 160 -0.20 0.06 -5.30
CA GLN A 160 0.06 0.68 -4.01
C GLN A 160 1.32 0.11 -3.37
N PHE A 161 2.25 0.98 -3.02
CA PHE A 161 3.42 0.69 -2.19
C PHE A 161 3.18 1.21 -0.78
N ARG A 162 3.38 0.38 0.24
CA ARG A 162 3.18 0.75 1.65
C ARG A 162 4.39 0.44 2.50
N ASP A 163 4.68 1.31 3.47
CA ASP A 163 5.57 1.03 4.62
C ASP A 163 7.00 0.62 4.25
N PHE A 164 7.55 1.19 3.17
CA PHE A 164 8.95 0.96 2.78
C PHE A 164 9.97 1.73 3.63
N SER A 165 9.52 2.64 4.51
CA SER A 165 10.41 3.44 5.37
C SER A 165 11.39 2.62 6.20
N TYR A 166 10.92 1.50 6.76
CA TYR A 166 11.77 0.62 7.55
C TYR A 166 12.80 -0.07 6.66
N CYS A 167 12.36 -0.66 5.55
CA CYS A 167 13.24 -1.29 4.55
C CYS A 167 14.34 -0.32 4.08
N PHE A 168 13.97 0.87 3.60
CA PHE A 168 14.92 1.84 3.05
C PHE A 168 15.92 2.38 4.07
N ARG A 169 15.57 2.43 5.35
CA ARG A 169 16.50 2.87 6.41
C ARG A 169 17.57 1.82 6.74
N HIS A 170 17.31 0.55 6.49
CA HIS A 170 18.13 -0.57 6.99
C HIS A 170 18.88 -1.33 5.90
N ILE A 171 18.66 -1.01 4.63
CA ILE A 171 19.40 -1.58 3.50
C ILE A 171 20.59 -0.71 3.11
N ASN A 172 21.60 -1.32 2.51
CA ASN A 172 22.75 -0.58 1.96
C ASN A 172 22.38 0.14 0.65
N THR A 173 23.15 1.17 0.30
CA THR A 173 22.93 1.99 -0.90
C THR A 173 22.84 1.18 -2.20
N PRO A 174 23.69 0.17 -2.48
CA PRO A 174 23.54 -0.65 -3.68
C PRO A 174 22.20 -1.39 -3.76
N THR A 175 21.72 -1.94 -2.64
CA THR A 175 20.43 -2.64 -2.58
C THR A 175 19.26 -1.67 -2.75
N TYR A 176 19.34 -0.51 -2.11
CA TYR A 176 18.36 0.58 -2.28
C TYR A 176 18.25 1.00 -3.75
N ASN A 177 19.37 1.31 -4.40
CA ASN A 177 19.41 1.70 -5.82
C ASN A 177 18.81 0.62 -6.73
N TYR A 178 19.08 -0.66 -6.43
CA TYR A 178 18.53 -1.77 -7.20
C TYR A 178 17.00 -1.86 -7.10
N ILE A 179 16.44 -1.66 -5.89
CA ILE A 179 14.99 -1.64 -5.67
C ILE A 179 14.37 -0.42 -6.36
N CYS A 180 14.94 0.78 -6.20
CA CYS A 180 14.45 1.99 -6.88
C CYS A 180 14.42 1.81 -8.39
N ARG A 181 15.46 1.22 -8.98
CA ARG A 181 15.51 0.89 -10.40
C ARG A 181 14.44 -0.14 -10.79
N ALA A 182 14.20 -1.16 -9.98
CA ALA A 182 13.15 -2.15 -10.25
C ALA A 182 11.75 -1.51 -10.21
N ILE A 183 11.49 -0.63 -9.25
CA ILE A 183 10.25 0.16 -9.17
C ILE A 183 10.11 1.06 -10.40
N ALA A 184 11.15 1.80 -10.76
CA ALA A 184 11.15 2.69 -11.92
C ALA A 184 10.85 1.93 -13.23
N ASN A 185 11.56 0.81 -13.47
CA ASN A 185 11.34 -0.04 -14.64
C ASN A 185 9.92 -0.60 -14.68
N PHE A 186 9.41 -1.04 -13.52
CA PHE A 186 8.05 -1.53 -13.40
C PHE A 186 7.05 -0.43 -13.73
N LEU A 187 7.14 0.76 -13.13
CA LEU A 187 6.21 1.86 -13.42
C LEU A 187 6.26 2.30 -14.89
N ALA A 188 7.46 2.30 -15.49
CA ALA A 188 7.66 2.67 -16.88
C ALA A 188 7.04 1.66 -17.87
N SER A 189 6.83 0.41 -17.47
CA SER A 189 6.23 -0.60 -18.33
C SER A 189 4.69 -0.56 -18.36
N GLN A 190 4.07 0.40 -17.67
CA GLN A 190 2.64 0.39 -17.37
C GLN A 190 1.96 1.55 -18.08
N HIS A 191 1.05 1.24 -19.00
CA HIS A 191 0.50 2.26 -19.91
C HIS A 191 -0.93 2.69 -19.58
N HIS A 192 -1.58 2.00 -18.63
CA HIS A 192 -3.00 2.17 -18.32
C HIS A 192 -3.29 2.38 -16.83
N PHE A 193 -2.29 2.83 -16.06
CA PHE A 193 -2.49 3.14 -14.65
C PHE A 193 -3.50 4.25 -14.46
N LYS A 194 -4.52 3.94 -13.65
CA LYS A 194 -5.48 4.91 -13.13
C LYS A 194 -5.13 5.37 -11.74
N SER A 195 -4.40 4.56 -10.98
CA SER A 195 -4.05 4.87 -9.59
C SER A 195 -2.64 4.42 -9.25
N VAL A 196 -1.84 5.33 -8.72
CA VAL A 196 -0.50 5.03 -8.16
C VAL A 196 -0.44 5.61 -6.76
N GLU A 197 -0.14 4.75 -5.78
CA GLU A 197 -0.04 5.16 -4.39
C GLU A 197 1.29 4.76 -3.77
N PHE A 198 1.95 5.74 -3.16
CA PHE A 198 3.05 5.57 -2.23
C PHE A 198 2.59 6.05 -0.86
N ALA A 199 2.65 5.15 0.14
CA ALA A 199 2.30 5.45 1.51
C ALA A 199 3.46 5.04 2.43
N ILE A 200 4.14 6.04 2.99
CA ILE A 200 5.29 5.87 3.89
C ILE A 200 6.43 5.14 3.16
N CYS A 201 6.80 5.68 1.99
CA CYS A 201 7.86 5.19 1.10
C CYS A 201 8.87 6.33 0.86
N PRO A 202 9.77 6.63 1.81
CA PRO A 202 10.64 7.80 1.75
C PRO A 202 11.83 7.54 0.81
N PHE A 203 11.68 7.92 -0.46
CA PHE A 203 12.75 7.89 -1.45
C PHE A 203 13.70 9.07 -1.27
N GLU A 204 14.95 8.91 -1.69
CA GLU A 204 15.87 10.03 -1.87
C GLU A 204 15.30 11.03 -2.89
N TYR A 205 15.77 12.28 -2.82
CA TYR A 205 15.21 13.35 -3.62
C TYR A 205 15.28 13.05 -5.13
N GLN A 206 16.45 12.63 -5.63
CA GLN A 206 16.62 12.37 -7.06
C GLN A 206 15.71 11.22 -7.55
N ASP A 207 15.62 10.12 -6.79
CA ASP A 207 14.70 9.03 -7.10
C ASP A 207 13.24 9.48 -7.08
N SER A 208 12.86 10.34 -6.13
CA SER A 208 11.51 10.91 -6.06
C SER A 208 11.15 11.67 -7.34
N ILE A 209 12.08 12.49 -7.85
CA ILE A 209 11.89 13.22 -9.11
C ILE A 209 11.78 12.26 -10.30
N ASP A 210 12.66 11.28 -10.36
CA ASP A 210 12.72 10.33 -11.48
C ASP A 210 11.46 9.45 -11.54
N LEU A 211 11.00 8.95 -10.40
CA LEU A 211 9.75 8.21 -10.29
C LEU A 211 8.54 9.07 -10.67
N LEU A 212 8.47 10.33 -10.21
CA LEU A 212 7.38 11.23 -10.59
C LEU A 212 7.32 11.49 -12.08
N ARG A 213 8.49 11.71 -12.70
CA ARG A 213 8.58 11.88 -14.15
C ARG A 213 8.07 10.64 -14.88
N ILE A 214 8.50 9.44 -14.49
CA ILE A 214 8.05 8.18 -15.08
C ILE A 214 6.53 8.02 -14.94
N ILE A 215 5.97 8.29 -13.76
CA ILE A 215 4.52 8.20 -13.50
C ILE A 215 3.75 9.17 -14.40
N ILE A 216 4.26 10.39 -14.58
CA ILE A 216 3.60 11.42 -15.36
C ILE A 216 3.70 11.13 -16.86
N GLU A 217 4.86 10.72 -17.35
CA GLU A 217 5.06 10.36 -18.76
C GLU A 217 4.16 9.19 -19.18
N ASN A 218 4.07 8.15 -18.35
CA ASN A 218 3.29 6.95 -18.67
C ASN A 218 1.81 7.07 -18.27
N GLY A 219 1.49 7.89 -17.28
CA GLY A 219 0.13 8.08 -16.74
C GLY A 219 -0.61 9.30 -17.27
N ARG A 220 0.01 10.15 -18.12
CA ARG A 220 -0.55 11.44 -18.57
C ARG A 220 -2.03 11.41 -18.96
N ALA A 221 -2.44 10.36 -19.69
CA ALA A 221 -3.79 10.25 -20.22
C ALA A 221 -4.76 9.48 -19.30
N SER A 222 -4.27 8.65 -18.40
CA SER A 222 -5.05 7.63 -17.68
C SER A 222 -5.04 7.79 -16.16
N LEU A 223 -4.05 8.47 -15.59
CA LEU A 223 -3.86 8.59 -14.15
C LEU A 223 -4.92 9.51 -13.53
N GLU A 224 -5.82 8.92 -12.75
CA GLU A 224 -6.92 9.60 -12.07
C GLU A 224 -6.59 9.90 -10.61
N HIS A 225 -5.76 9.05 -9.98
CA HIS A 225 -5.43 9.11 -8.56
C HIS A 225 -3.93 8.98 -8.33
N LEU A 226 -3.34 9.94 -7.61
CA LEU A 226 -1.94 9.91 -7.22
C LEU A 226 -1.82 10.16 -5.71
N LYS A 227 -1.14 9.26 -5.00
CA LYS A 227 -0.80 9.43 -3.58
C LYS A 227 0.71 9.36 -3.38
N LEU A 228 1.26 10.39 -2.76
CA LEU A 228 2.69 10.61 -2.48
C LEU A 228 2.84 10.96 -0.99
N HIS A 229 2.40 10.05 -0.12
CA HIS A 229 2.39 10.25 1.31
C HIS A 229 3.63 9.62 1.94
N GLY A 230 4.38 10.37 2.72
CA GLY A 230 5.73 10.00 3.17
C GLY A 230 6.65 9.60 2.01
N PHE A 231 6.54 10.30 0.87
CA PHE A 231 7.20 9.92 -0.39
C PHE A 231 8.65 10.40 -0.48
N LEU A 232 8.93 11.60 0.04
CA LEU A 232 10.27 12.16 0.06
C LEU A 232 10.93 11.90 1.42
N ARG A 233 12.16 11.42 1.41
CA ARG A 233 13.02 11.35 2.60
C ARG A 233 13.41 12.76 3.01
N TYR A 234 12.99 13.19 4.21
CA TYR A 234 13.40 14.46 4.77
C TYR A 234 14.85 14.38 5.24
N GLU A 235 15.77 14.92 4.43
CA GLU A 235 17.14 15.20 4.85
C GLU A 235 17.29 16.73 4.94
N ASN A 236 17.37 17.25 6.16
CA ASN A 236 17.33 18.68 6.48
C ASN A 236 18.49 19.52 5.90
N LYS A 237 19.42 18.94 5.16
CA LYS A 237 20.72 19.57 4.89
C LYS A 237 20.90 20.18 3.49
N ASP A 238 20.03 19.88 2.52
CA ASP A 238 20.33 20.18 1.11
C ASP A 238 19.23 20.93 0.33
N ILE A 239 18.37 21.71 1.00
CA ILE A 239 17.31 22.50 0.34
C ILE A 239 17.88 23.44 -0.74
N GLU A 240 19.06 24.00 -0.53
CA GLU A 240 19.73 24.86 -1.52
C GLU A 240 20.18 24.08 -2.76
N HIS A 241 20.65 22.85 -2.60
CA HIS A 241 21.08 21.98 -3.71
C HIS A 241 19.90 21.52 -4.57
N TYR A 242 18.69 21.48 -4.01
CA TYR A 242 17.47 21.10 -4.73
C TYR A 242 16.91 22.20 -5.64
N SER A 243 17.36 23.45 -5.49
CA SER A 243 16.84 24.58 -6.27
C SER A 243 17.13 24.47 -7.78
N ASN A 244 18.32 23.99 -8.16
CA ASN A 244 18.70 23.79 -9.57
C ASN A 244 17.99 22.57 -10.20
N THR A 245 17.73 21.52 -9.43
CA THR A 245 17.01 20.32 -9.89
C THR A 245 15.50 20.50 -9.89
N ALA A 246 14.97 21.45 -9.11
CA ALA A 246 13.54 21.80 -9.11
C ALA A 246 13.02 22.29 -10.48
N GLN A 247 13.91 22.76 -11.38
CA GLN A 247 13.55 23.08 -12.77
C GLN A 247 13.18 21.83 -13.61
N LYS A 248 13.56 20.63 -13.17
CA LYS A 248 13.22 19.36 -13.82
C LYS A 248 11.96 18.70 -13.26
N LEU A 249 11.36 19.28 -12.21
CA LEU A 249 10.09 18.79 -11.68
C LEU A 249 8.99 18.87 -12.75
N PRO A 250 8.14 17.86 -12.87
CA PRO A 250 6.94 17.97 -13.68
C PRO A 250 5.90 18.88 -13.01
N MET A 251 4.98 19.44 -13.77
CA MET A 251 3.93 20.34 -13.31
C MET A 251 2.62 19.57 -13.11
N LEU A 252 1.70 20.06 -12.26
CA LEU A 252 0.38 19.41 -12.12
C LEU A 252 -0.44 19.45 -13.42
N THR A 253 -0.19 20.43 -14.29
CA THR A 253 -0.78 20.49 -15.63
C THR A 253 -0.34 19.37 -16.55
N ASP A 254 0.77 18.68 -16.26
CA ASP A 254 1.19 17.53 -17.07
C ASP A 254 0.28 16.30 -16.85
N LEU A 255 -0.56 16.35 -15.81
CA LEU A 255 -1.50 15.31 -15.40
C LEU A 255 -2.95 15.71 -15.69
N ASN A 256 -3.30 15.72 -16.98
CA ASN A 256 -4.60 16.20 -17.46
C ASN A 256 -5.81 15.39 -16.94
N SER A 257 -5.60 14.11 -16.62
CA SER A 257 -6.66 13.21 -16.15
C SER A 257 -6.74 13.08 -14.62
N LEU A 258 -5.89 13.80 -13.89
CA LEU A 258 -5.80 13.65 -12.43
C LEU A 258 -7.01 14.27 -11.75
N LYS A 259 -7.75 13.45 -11.02
CA LYS A 259 -8.92 13.85 -10.23
C LYS A 259 -8.58 14.04 -8.77
N THR A 260 -7.69 13.21 -8.22
CA THR A 260 -7.28 13.25 -6.82
C THR A 260 -5.77 13.22 -6.66
N LEU A 261 -5.23 14.21 -5.95
CA LEU A 261 -3.86 14.22 -5.46
C LEU A 261 -3.85 14.13 -3.94
N ALA A 262 -3.04 13.25 -3.39
CA ALA A 262 -2.76 13.17 -1.96
C ALA A 262 -1.25 13.23 -1.76
N THR A 263 -0.72 14.23 -1.08
CA THR A 263 0.74 14.40 -0.94
C THR A 263 1.10 15.06 0.37
N ASP A 264 2.34 14.89 0.81
CA ASP A 264 2.85 15.68 1.93
C ASP A 264 3.00 17.14 1.49
N TYR A 265 2.70 18.06 2.40
CA TYR A 265 3.04 19.47 2.22
C TYR A 265 4.56 19.60 2.27
N SER A 266 5.18 19.50 1.09
CA SER A 266 6.61 19.27 0.92
C SER A 266 7.16 20.20 -0.15
N PHE A 267 8.49 20.31 -0.20
CA PHE A 267 9.19 21.09 -1.23
C PHE A 267 8.78 20.68 -2.65
N ILE A 268 8.56 19.38 -2.91
CA ILE A 268 8.08 18.90 -4.22
C ILE A 268 6.73 19.53 -4.55
N PHE A 269 5.76 19.45 -3.64
CA PHE A 269 4.43 20.01 -3.85
C PHE A 269 4.47 21.53 -4.07
N GLU A 270 5.22 22.26 -3.25
CA GLU A 270 5.36 23.72 -3.38
C GLU A 270 5.91 24.10 -4.75
N ASN A 271 6.96 23.42 -5.23
CA ASN A 271 7.57 23.70 -6.52
C ASN A 271 6.67 23.32 -7.71
N MET A 272 5.93 22.20 -7.61
CA MET A 272 4.98 21.80 -8.66
C MET A 272 3.90 22.88 -8.89
N VAL A 273 3.40 23.48 -7.81
CA VAL A 273 2.37 24.55 -7.88
C VAL A 273 2.98 25.90 -8.30
N ALA A 274 4.10 26.31 -7.71
CA ALA A 274 4.72 27.60 -8.02
C ALA A 274 5.11 27.71 -9.50
N ARG A 275 5.66 26.64 -10.09
CA ARG A 275 6.02 26.62 -11.51
C ARG A 275 4.81 26.69 -12.43
N GLN A 276 3.70 26.08 -12.02
CA GLN A 276 2.44 26.15 -12.72
C GLN A 276 1.88 27.57 -12.77
N SER A 277 1.95 28.29 -11.65
CA SER A 277 1.57 29.69 -11.55
C SER A 277 2.34 30.54 -12.57
N THR A 278 3.67 30.41 -12.63
CA THR A 278 4.53 31.15 -13.57
C THR A 278 4.26 30.82 -15.03
N ALA A 279 4.14 29.54 -15.38
CA ALA A 279 4.00 29.10 -16.77
C ALA A 279 2.64 29.42 -17.38
N ILE A 280 1.60 29.62 -16.57
CA ILE A 280 0.26 29.95 -17.05
C ILE A 280 -0.01 31.45 -17.03
N GLN A 281 0.62 32.21 -16.12
CA GLN A 281 0.61 33.68 -16.22
C GLN A 281 1.10 34.16 -17.59
N THR A 282 1.94 33.36 -18.27
CA THR A 282 2.41 33.61 -19.64
C THR A 282 1.50 33.05 -20.74
N VAL A 283 0.59 32.11 -20.45
CA VAL A 283 -0.29 31.44 -21.42
C VAL A 283 -1.76 31.70 -21.09
N LYS A 284 -2.40 32.64 -21.82
CA LYS A 284 -3.79 33.12 -21.60
C LYS A 284 -4.92 32.10 -21.79
N ASN A 285 -4.64 30.85 -22.16
CA ASN A 285 -5.65 29.85 -22.51
C ASN A 285 -5.45 28.55 -21.71
N CYS A 286 -6.01 28.48 -20.51
CA CYS A 286 -6.08 27.21 -19.79
C CYS A 286 -7.42 26.54 -19.98
N LYS A 287 -7.38 25.37 -20.62
CA LYS A 287 -8.46 24.38 -20.54
C LYS A 287 -8.69 24.05 -19.06
N ALA A 288 -9.95 24.00 -18.64
CA ALA A 288 -10.30 23.60 -17.28
C ALA A 288 -9.73 22.20 -17.00
N LEU A 289 -8.92 22.09 -15.95
CA LEU A 289 -8.31 20.84 -15.51
C LEU A 289 -9.25 20.16 -14.51
N ILE A 290 -9.20 18.83 -14.41
CA ILE A 290 -10.23 18.03 -13.72
C ILE A 290 -9.90 17.67 -12.26
N LEU A 291 -8.82 18.22 -11.69
CA LEU A 291 -8.46 17.99 -10.29
C LEU A 291 -9.57 18.51 -9.39
N SER A 292 -10.20 17.61 -8.65
CA SER A 292 -11.35 17.90 -7.78
C SER A 292 -11.03 17.71 -6.31
N LYS A 293 -9.96 16.97 -5.99
CA LYS A 293 -9.58 16.70 -4.59
C LYS A 293 -8.08 16.76 -4.38
N LEU A 294 -7.66 17.57 -3.42
CA LEU A 294 -6.29 17.68 -2.95
C LEU A 294 -6.25 17.34 -1.45
N LYS A 295 -5.45 16.34 -1.07
CA LYS A 295 -5.17 15.99 0.33
C LYS A 295 -3.73 16.36 0.63
N LEU A 296 -3.51 17.18 1.66
CA LEU A 296 -2.20 17.63 2.09
C LEU A 296 -1.90 17.11 3.48
N TYR A 297 -0.77 16.43 3.65
CA TYR A 297 -0.30 15.93 4.93
C TYR A 297 0.84 16.81 5.45
N CYS A 298 0.64 17.45 6.60
CA CYS A 298 1.67 18.24 7.27
C CYS A 298 2.13 17.49 8.51
N TYR A 299 3.40 17.13 8.55
CA TYR A 299 4.02 16.45 9.67
C TYR A 299 4.87 17.42 10.49
N SER A 300 4.59 17.53 11.79
CA SER A 300 5.41 18.36 12.69
C SER A 300 6.77 17.74 13.05
N PHE A 301 7.04 16.50 12.63
CA PHE A 301 8.25 15.74 13.02
C PHE A 301 9.49 16.01 12.19
N TYR A 302 9.28 16.44 10.95
CA TYR A 302 10.33 16.44 9.94
C TYR A 302 10.77 17.84 9.53
N THR A 303 10.05 18.86 9.98
CA THR A 303 10.19 20.21 9.43
C THR A 303 9.97 21.19 10.59
N GLU A 304 11.02 21.94 10.93
CA GLU A 304 10.85 23.12 11.76
C GLU A 304 9.83 24.03 11.05
N ILE A 305 8.90 24.64 11.80
CA ILE A 305 7.83 25.47 11.23
C ILE A 305 8.39 26.55 10.29
N GLU A 306 9.62 26.98 10.56
CA GLU A 306 10.38 27.98 9.82
C GLU A 306 10.84 27.50 8.44
N ALA A 307 11.01 26.20 8.23
CA ALA A 307 11.40 25.62 6.95
C ALA A 307 10.24 25.51 5.94
N PHE A 308 9.00 25.68 6.38
CA PHE A 308 7.86 25.86 5.47
C PHE A 308 7.88 27.27 4.89
N ARG A 309 8.30 27.38 3.62
CA ARG A 309 8.11 28.62 2.85
C ARG A 309 6.62 28.89 2.64
N GLY A 310 5.86 27.83 2.44
CA GLY A 310 4.44 27.92 2.16
C GLY A 310 4.19 28.45 0.75
N LEU A 311 3.05 28.06 0.19
CA LEU A 311 2.58 28.63 -1.06
C LEU A 311 2.07 30.07 -0.81
N PRO A 312 2.55 31.07 -1.57
CA PRO A 312 2.07 32.44 -1.44
C PRO A 312 0.58 32.53 -1.80
N SER A 313 -0.10 33.55 -1.28
CA SER A 313 -1.53 33.77 -1.53
C SER A 313 -1.88 33.84 -3.03
N THR A 314 -0.95 34.31 -3.86
CA THR A 314 -1.09 34.37 -5.33
C THR A 314 -1.22 32.98 -5.94
N ASP A 315 -0.42 32.01 -5.48
CA ASP A 315 -0.43 30.64 -6.01
C ASP A 315 -1.70 29.89 -5.60
N TRP A 316 -2.19 30.12 -4.37
CA TRP A 316 -3.48 29.58 -3.94
C TRP A 316 -4.66 30.15 -4.72
N ARG A 317 -4.68 31.48 -4.94
CA ARG A 317 -5.71 32.11 -5.78
C ARG A 317 -5.66 31.55 -7.20
N PHE A 318 -4.46 31.34 -7.70
CA PHE A 318 -4.23 30.77 -9.02
C PHE A 318 -4.74 29.32 -9.13
N MET A 319 -4.43 28.46 -8.16
CA MET A 319 -5.00 27.10 -8.06
C MET A 319 -6.53 27.14 -8.05
N LYS A 320 -7.15 28.08 -7.32
CA LYS A 320 -8.61 28.23 -7.30
C LYS A 320 -9.17 28.61 -8.68
N THR A 321 -8.48 29.48 -9.43
CA THR A 321 -8.89 29.85 -10.79
C THR A 321 -8.80 28.67 -11.75
N LEU A 322 -7.74 27.85 -11.67
CA LEU A 322 -7.57 26.68 -12.52
C LEU A 322 -8.50 25.52 -12.17
N TYR A 323 -8.78 25.35 -10.89
CA TYR A 323 -9.53 24.24 -10.33
C TYR A 323 -10.70 24.78 -9.48
N PRO A 324 -11.74 25.35 -10.10
CA PRO A 324 -12.82 26.03 -9.38
C PRO A 324 -13.62 25.12 -8.44
N HIS A 325 -13.59 23.81 -8.68
CA HIS A 325 -14.27 22.79 -7.87
C HIS A 325 -13.31 22.03 -6.93
N LEU A 326 -12.09 22.51 -6.75
CA LEU A 326 -11.08 21.83 -5.93
C LEU A 326 -11.48 21.80 -4.45
N GLN A 327 -11.62 20.60 -3.91
CA GLN A 327 -11.75 20.35 -2.49
C GLN A 327 -10.36 20.13 -1.88
N ILE A 328 -10.01 20.95 -0.90
CA ILE A 328 -8.73 20.82 -0.18
C ILE A 328 -9.00 20.23 1.20
N GLN A 329 -8.33 19.12 1.50
CA GLN A 329 -8.30 18.50 2.81
C GLN A 329 -6.89 18.61 3.37
N LEU A 330 -6.78 19.22 4.54
CA LEU A 330 -5.51 19.35 5.25
C LEU A 330 -5.48 18.42 6.44
N PHE A 331 -4.44 17.59 6.52
CA PHE A 331 -4.17 16.65 7.60
C PHE A 331 -2.96 17.14 8.39
N LEU A 332 -3.19 17.66 9.59
CA LEU A 332 -2.13 18.06 10.50
C LEU A 332 -1.79 16.88 11.42
N ILE A 333 -0.55 16.40 11.35
CA ILE A 333 -0.05 15.26 12.12
C ILE A 333 1.03 15.75 13.08
N THR A 334 0.69 15.79 14.37
CA THR A 334 1.57 16.20 15.47
C THR A 334 1.52 15.22 16.64
N TYR A 335 2.67 15.00 17.27
CA TYR A 335 2.89 14.26 18.52
C TYR A 335 3.12 15.23 19.70
N SER A 336 3.19 16.55 19.49
CA SER A 336 3.40 17.51 20.57
C SER A 336 2.09 18.11 21.09
N VAL A 337 2.10 18.57 22.34
CA VAL A 337 0.99 19.29 22.98
C VAL A 337 0.83 20.71 22.41
N ALA A 338 1.81 21.22 21.65
CA ALA A 338 1.78 22.51 20.95
C ALA A 338 0.87 22.50 19.70
N ARG A 339 -0.26 21.76 19.78
CA ARG A 339 -1.24 21.55 18.69
C ARG A 339 -1.88 22.85 18.23
N ARG A 340 -2.18 23.74 19.19
CA ARG A 340 -2.82 25.05 18.92
C ARG A 340 -1.87 25.99 18.19
N GLU A 341 -0.62 26.06 18.62
CA GLU A 341 0.38 26.95 18.02
C GLU A 341 0.75 26.50 16.60
N PHE A 342 0.96 25.20 16.37
CA PHE A 342 1.26 24.67 15.03
C PHE A 342 0.09 24.88 14.06
N GLY A 343 -1.14 24.61 14.51
CA GLY A 343 -2.34 24.86 13.72
C GLY A 343 -2.52 26.35 13.40
N CYS A 344 -2.31 27.24 14.37
CA CYS A 344 -2.42 28.69 14.19
C CYS A 344 -1.36 29.24 13.23
N LEU A 345 -0.09 28.85 13.39
CA LEU A 345 1.02 29.29 12.53
C LEU A 345 0.83 28.81 11.09
N PHE A 346 0.44 27.54 10.90
CA PHE A 346 0.15 27.01 9.57
C PHE A 346 -1.08 27.70 8.96
N CYS A 347 -2.13 27.96 9.74
CA CYS A 347 -3.30 28.69 9.26
C CYS A 347 -2.95 30.12 8.82
N GLN A 348 -2.12 30.81 9.60
CA GLN A 348 -1.71 32.18 9.32
C GLN A 348 -0.88 32.29 8.04
N ARG A 349 0.01 31.32 7.79
CA ARG A 349 0.87 31.31 6.59
C ARG A 349 0.19 30.71 5.34
N CYS A 350 -0.64 29.68 5.49
CA CYS A 350 -1.10 28.89 4.35
C CYS A 350 -2.59 29.05 3.99
N LEU A 351 -3.44 29.53 4.90
CA LEU A 351 -4.91 29.36 4.79
C LEU A 351 -5.74 30.64 4.79
N PHE A 352 -5.15 31.82 4.98
CA PHE A 352 -5.90 33.09 4.94
C PHE A 352 -6.62 33.38 3.61
N CYS A 353 -6.47 32.53 2.58
CA CYS A 353 -7.03 32.75 1.24
C CYS A 353 -7.95 31.64 0.70
N VAL A 354 -8.20 30.55 1.44
CA VAL A 354 -8.97 29.41 0.90
C VAL A 354 -10.35 29.30 1.57
N TRP A 355 -11.41 29.57 0.81
CA TRP A 355 -12.79 29.72 1.32
C TRP A 355 -13.57 28.41 1.52
N ASN A 356 -12.99 27.24 1.21
CA ASN A 356 -13.64 25.93 1.38
C ASN A 356 -12.59 24.86 1.73
N THR A 357 -12.00 24.95 2.92
CA THR A 357 -11.08 23.92 3.42
C THR A 357 -11.76 23.13 4.53
N GLN A 358 -11.84 21.81 4.35
CA GLN A 358 -12.11 20.91 5.47
C GLN A 358 -10.77 20.57 6.12
N MET A 359 -10.58 21.01 7.37
CA MET A 359 -9.39 20.65 8.13
C MET A 359 -9.70 19.40 8.96
N LEU A 360 -8.88 18.36 8.78
CA LEU A 360 -8.95 17.16 9.60
C LEU A 360 -7.68 17.06 10.44
N VAL A 361 -7.81 17.03 11.76
CA VAL A 361 -6.68 16.82 12.66
C VAL A 361 -6.71 15.37 13.13
N LEU A 362 -5.68 14.59 12.80
CA LEU A 362 -5.57 13.18 13.18
C LEU A 362 -4.51 13.01 14.27
N THR A 363 -4.91 12.43 15.41
CA THR A 363 -4.02 12.09 16.52
C THR A 363 -3.76 10.58 16.57
N ARG A 364 -2.51 10.18 16.86
CA ARG A 364 -2.12 8.76 16.94
C ARG A 364 -2.49 8.09 18.28
N GLU A 365 -2.65 8.87 19.35
CA GLU A 365 -2.80 8.34 20.72
C GLU A 365 -4.25 8.16 21.18
N GLU A 366 -5.22 8.76 20.50
CA GLU A 366 -6.64 8.55 20.77
C GLU A 366 -7.35 8.47 19.42
N LYS A 367 -8.16 7.43 19.20
CA LYS A 367 -9.04 7.25 18.03
C LYS A 367 -10.16 8.31 18.00
N LEU A 368 -9.83 9.58 18.20
CA LEU A 368 -10.75 10.71 18.16
C LEU A 368 -10.51 11.49 16.87
N LEU A 369 -11.48 11.37 15.96
CA LEU A 369 -11.55 12.18 14.75
C LEU A 369 -12.18 13.53 15.14
N TYR A 370 -11.40 14.60 15.15
CA TYR A 370 -11.97 15.94 15.27
C TYR A 370 -12.18 16.53 13.87
N TYR A 371 -13.45 16.72 13.50
CA TYR A 371 -13.83 17.53 12.33
C TYR A 371 -13.76 19.00 12.72
N LEU A 372 -12.71 19.70 12.28
CA LEU A 372 -12.70 21.16 12.35
C LEU A 372 -13.09 21.70 10.97
N THR A 373 -14.38 21.91 10.77
CA THR A 373 -14.86 22.66 9.60
C THR A 373 -14.69 24.13 9.91
N ILE A 374 -13.57 24.73 9.48
CA ILE A 374 -13.35 26.16 9.63
C ILE A 374 -14.10 26.87 8.49
N PHE A 375 -15.29 27.41 8.80
CA PHE A 375 -15.91 28.42 7.94
C PHE A 375 -15.23 29.76 8.22
N LEU A 376 -14.24 30.14 7.41
CA LEU A 376 -13.68 31.50 7.48
C LEU A 376 -14.60 32.47 6.74
N LEU A 377 -15.51 33.12 7.49
CA LEU A 377 -16.16 34.35 7.04
C LEU A 377 -15.12 35.46 7.03
N ALA A 378 -14.69 35.90 5.83
CA ALA A 378 -13.81 37.03 5.70
C ALA A 378 -14.51 38.30 6.20
N ARG A 379 -14.01 38.91 7.27
CA ARG A 379 -14.07 40.36 7.46
C ARG A 379 -12.66 40.88 7.65
N PRO A 380 -12.24 41.93 6.93
CA PRO A 380 -10.99 42.60 7.21
C PRO A 380 -11.15 43.37 8.53
N THR A 381 -10.06 43.44 9.29
CA THR A 381 -9.82 44.20 10.53
C THR A 381 -10.25 43.58 11.86
N ASN A 382 -9.20 43.26 12.64
CA ASN A 382 -9.09 43.11 14.10
C ASN A 382 -10.00 42.11 14.80
N ILE A 383 -9.44 40.97 15.23
CA ILE A 383 -9.99 40.19 16.33
C ILE A 383 -8.86 39.75 17.28
N LEU A 384 -9.02 40.17 18.54
CA LEU A 384 -8.31 39.75 19.74
C LEU A 384 -8.83 38.35 20.13
N PHE A 385 -7.97 37.38 20.43
CA PHE A 385 -8.39 36.04 20.87
C PHE A 385 -8.61 36.00 22.39
N ILE A 386 -9.74 35.42 22.82
CA ILE A 386 -9.91 34.77 24.13
C ILE A 386 -9.78 33.26 23.90
#